data_AF-A0A847MQ55-F1
#
_entry.id   AF-A0A847MQ55-F1
#
_cell.length_a   1.000
_cell.length_b   1.000
_cell.length_c   1.000
_cell.angle_alpha   90.00
_cell.angle_beta   90.00
_cell.angle_gamma   90.00
#
_symmetry.space_group_name_H-M   'P 1'
#
loop_
_entity.id
_entity.type
_entity.pdbx_description
1 polymer ?
#
loop_
_entity_poly.entity_id
_entity_poly.type
_entity_poly.pdbx_seq_one_letter_code
_entity_poly.pdbx_strand_id
1 'polypeptide(L)'
;NGMAPQQGNGSVLTAIASGAKPYGVLVDYMAIREKAKGSPVEFVFPDEGVSLVTEPIAILKDTKNPELARKFVDFVLSAEGQQLVVEQGYLPARNNMDSPVGFPPRDQIKLLPFDAAKSLENAETDKETFAEIFN
;
A
#
# COMPACT_ATOMS: atom_id res chain seq x y z
N ASN A 1 -17.74 -18.84 -3.44
CA ASN A 1 -16.46 -18.96 -4.19
C ASN A 1 -15.24 -19.28 -3.30
N GLY A 2 -15.41 -19.66 -2.02
CA GLY A 2 -14.30 -20.10 -1.14
C GLY A 2 -13.42 -18.97 -0.59
N MET A 3 -13.62 -17.74 -1.06
CA MET A 3 -13.00 -16.53 -0.51
C MET A 3 -13.62 -16.17 0.83
N ALA A 4 -12.82 -15.61 1.73
CA ALA A 4 -13.26 -15.20 3.07
C ALA A 4 -12.73 -13.79 3.38
N PRO A 5 -13.59 -12.76 3.37
CA PRO A 5 -13.20 -11.41 3.76
C PRO A 5 -12.57 -11.41 5.16
N GLN A 6 -11.46 -10.70 5.32
CA GLN A 6 -10.77 -10.54 6.60
C GLN A 6 -10.90 -9.10 7.09
N GLN A 7 -10.82 -8.88 8.40
CA GLN A 7 -10.95 -7.54 9.00
C GLN A 7 -9.79 -6.56 8.67
N GLY A 8 -8.76 -7.01 7.95
CA GLY A 8 -7.68 -6.14 7.46
C GLY A 8 -6.42 -6.90 7.03
N ASN A 9 -5.40 -6.16 6.58
CA ASN A 9 -4.13 -6.75 6.12
C ASN A 9 -3.45 -7.64 7.17
N GLY A 10 -3.52 -7.26 8.46
CA GLY A 10 -2.90 -8.03 9.54
C GLY A 10 -3.53 -9.41 9.77
N SER A 11 -4.85 -9.54 9.60
CA SER A 11 -5.54 -10.84 9.71
C SER A 11 -5.29 -11.71 8.49
N VAL A 12 -5.20 -11.12 7.29
CA VAL A 12 -4.75 -11.84 6.09
C VAL A 12 -3.35 -12.40 6.29
N LEU A 13 -2.39 -11.57 6.72
CA LEU A 13 -1.01 -12.01 6.95
C LEU A 13 -0.93 -13.13 7.99
N THR A 14 -1.62 -12.98 9.13
CA THR A 14 -1.66 -14.00 10.18
C THR A 14 -2.21 -15.34 9.67
N ALA A 15 -3.28 -15.30 8.87
CA ALA A 15 -3.89 -16.51 8.32
C ALA A 15 -2.95 -17.24 7.34
N ILE A 16 -2.18 -16.51 6.55
CA ILE A 16 -1.19 -17.10 5.62
C ILE A 16 0.02 -17.62 6.40
N ALA A 17 0.61 -16.80 7.27
CA ALA A 17 1.82 -17.16 8.02
C ALA A 17 1.63 -18.35 8.97
N SER A 18 0.41 -18.55 9.49
CA SER A 18 0.04 -19.73 10.30
C SER A 18 -0.29 -20.98 9.48
N GLY A 19 -0.38 -20.88 8.16
CA GLY A 19 -0.82 -21.95 7.27
C GLY A 19 -2.33 -22.19 7.24
N ALA A 20 -3.13 -21.37 7.94
CA ALA A 20 -4.59 -21.49 7.95
C ALA A 20 -5.22 -21.16 6.58
N LYS A 21 -4.56 -20.31 5.77
CA LYS A 21 -4.92 -20.03 4.38
C LYS A 21 -3.68 -20.14 3.50
N PRO A 22 -3.79 -20.73 2.29
CA PRO A 22 -2.64 -20.88 1.40
C PRO A 22 -2.23 -19.59 0.68
N TYR A 23 -3.14 -18.62 0.56
CA TYR A 23 -2.91 -17.33 -0.11
C TYR A 23 -3.91 -16.28 0.39
N GLY A 24 -3.61 -15.01 0.11
CA GLY A 24 -4.49 -13.87 0.38
C GLY A 24 -3.93 -12.59 -0.24
N VAL A 25 -4.79 -11.57 -0.31
CA VAL A 25 -4.45 -10.24 -0.87
C VAL A 25 -4.27 -9.26 0.28
N LEU A 26 -3.11 -8.59 0.30
CA LEU A 26 -2.75 -7.58 1.30
C LEU A 26 -1.74 -6.60 0.72
N VAL A 27 -1.45 -5.54 1.47
CA VAL A 27 -0.39 -4.58 1.13
C VAL A 27 1.01 -5.21 1.18
N ASP A 28 1.82 -4.87 0.18
CA ASP A 28 3.15 -5.40 -0.12
C ASP A 28 4.14 -5.36 1.05
N TYR A 29 4.36 -4.17 1.64
CA TYR A 29 5.39 -3.96 2.65
C TYR A 29 5.23 -4.89 3.87
N MET A 30 3.99 -5.27 4.20
CA MET A 30 3.72 -6.17 5.34
C MET A 30 4.27 -7.56 5.08
N ALA A 31 3.93 -8.17 3.93
CA ALA A 31 4.38 -9.50 3.57
C ALA A 31 5.89 -9.54 3.31
N ILE A 32 6.43 -8.53 2.61
CA ILE A 32 7.86 -8.44 2.28
C ILE A 32 8.71 -8.33 3.55
N ARG A 33 8.31 -7.47 4.51
CA ARG A 33 9.01 -7.34 5.79
C ARG A 33 8.89 -8.59 6.64
N GLU A 34 7.74 -9.24 6.62
CA GLU A 34 7.53 -10.45 7.43
C GLU A 34 8.35 -11.63 6.89
N LYS A 35 8.46 -11.77 5.56
CA LYS A 35 9.42 -12.68 4.92
C LYS A 35 10.86 -12.36 5.32
N ALA A 36 11.26 -11.09 5.34
CA ALA A 36 12.61 -10.69 5.75
C ALA A 36 12.94 -11.03 7.22
N LYS A 37 11.93 -11.22 8.07
CA LYS A 37 12.09 -11.72 9.45
C LYS A 37 12.13 -13.25 9.55
N GLY A 38 12.02 -13.97 8.43
CA GLY A 38 12.05 -15.43 8.36
C GLY A 38 10.67 -16.10 8.38
N SER A 39 9.58 -15.34 8.26
CA SER A 39 8.24 -15.92 8.12
C SER A 39 8.13 -16.72 6.81
N PRO A 40 7.44 -17.88 6.79
CA PRO A 40 7.32 -18.75 5.63
C PRO A 40 6.28 -18.23 4.62
N VAL A 41 6.41 -16.98 4.21
CA VAL A 41 5.51 -16.31 3.27
C VAL A 41 6.30 -15.78 2.07
N GLU A 42 5.64 -15.70 0.93
CA GLU A 42 6.14 -15.07 -0.29
C GLU A 42 5.17 -13.97 -0.72
N PHE A 43 5.70 -12.83 -1.18
CA PHE A 43 4.88 -11.80 -1.80
C PHE A 43 5.07 -11.86 -3.32
N VAL A 44 3.97 -11.86 -4.06
CA VAL A 44 3.98 -11.94 -5.51
C VAL A 44 3.31 -10.70 -6.07
N PHE A 45 3.99 -10.02 -6.99
CA PHE A 45 3.40 -8.99 -7.85
C PHE A 45 2.79 -9.70 -9.08
N PRO A 46 1.46 -9.67 -9.28
CA PRO A 46 0.84 -10.29 -10.45
C PRO A 46 1.23 -9.59 -11.76
N ASP A 47 1.46 -10.36 -12.82
CA ASP A 47 1.87 -9.85 -14.14
C ASP A 47 0.75 -9.05 -14.82
N GLU A 48 -0.51 -9.31 -14.46
CA GLU A 48 -1.67 -8.54 -14.92
C GLU A 48 -1.62 -7.09 -14.42
N GLY A 49 -1.04 -6.88 -13.25
CA GLY A 49 -0.85 -5.59 -12.58
C GLY A 49 -1.38 -5.57 -11.15
N VAL A 50 -1.04 -4.51 -10.42
CA VAL A 50 -1.45 -4.26 -9.03
C VAL A 50 -2.27 -2.96 -8.90
N SER A 51 -3.09 -2.89 -7.86
CA SER A 51 -3.70 -1.63 -7.44
C SER A 51 -2.66 -0.71 -6.78
N LEU A 52 -2.92 0.59 -6.79
CA LEU A 52 -2.10 1.59 -6.12
C LEU A 52 -2.84 2.14 -4.90
N VAL A 53 -2.17 2.15 -3.74
CA VAL A 53 -2.64 2.83 -2.54
C VAL A 53 -1.65 3.95 -2.23
N THR A 54 -2.09 5.20 -2.29
CA THR A 54 -1.26 6.36 -1.97
C THR A 54 -1.50 6.82 -0.53
N GLU A 55 -0.45 7.32 0.13
CA GLU A 55 -0.53 7.94 1.46
C GLU A 55 -0.40 9.46 1.33
N PRO A 56 -1.50 10.20 1.11
CA PRO A 56 -1.44 11.65 0.93
C PRO A 56 -1.13 12.37 2.24
N ILE A 57 -0.32 13.43 2.15
CA ILE A 57 -0.10 14.40 3.22
C ILE A 57 -0.76 15.73 2.86
N ALA A 58 -1.45 16.35 3.82
CA ALA A 58 -2.16 17.61 3.62
C ALA A 58 -2.03 18.54 4.83
N ILE A 59 -2.11 19.86 4.56
CA ILE A 59 -2.14 20.89 5.60
C ILE A 59 -3.60 21.25 5.87
N LEU A 60 -4.01 21.19 7.14
CA LEU A 60 -5.35 21.62 7.55
C LEU A 60 -5.52 23.13 7.34
N LYS A 61 -6.65 23.52 6.75
CA LYS A 61 -6.98 24.92 6.43
C LYS A 61 -6.89 25.86 7.64
N ASP A 62 -7.31 25.40 8.81
CA ASP A 62 -7.43 26.21 10.03
C ASP A 62 -6.21 26.08 10.97
N THR A 63 -5.09 25.54 10.47
CA THR A 63 -3.86 25.38 11.27
C THR A 63 -3.41 26.72 11.87
N LYS A 64 -3.00 26.69 13.13
CA LYS A 64 -2.41 27.85 13.81
C LYS A 64 -0.92 28.02 13.51
N ASN A 65 -0.31 27.05 12.82
CA ASN A 65 1.12 27.02 12.52
C ASN A 65 1.37 26.72 11.03
N PRO A 66 0.92 27.59 10.09
CA PRO A 66 1.00 27.32 8.65
C PRO A 66 2.43 27.14 8.14
N GLU A 67 3.37 27.95 8.65
CA GLU A 67 4.78 27.87 8.27
C GLU A 67 5.43 26.55 8.72
N LEU A 68 5.14 26.10 9.95
CA LEU A 68 5.67 24.83 10.44
C LEU A 68 5.06 23.64 9.70
N ALA A 69 3.75 23.69 9.42
CA ALA A 69 3.08 22.66 8.64
C ALA A 69 3.68 22.54 7.23
N ARG A 70 3.98 23.68 6.59
CA ARG A 70 4.67 23.70 5.28
C ARG A 70 6.05 23.08 5.37
N LYS A 71 6.88 23.48 6.34
CA LYS A 71 8.21 22.89 6.55
C LYS A 71 8.16 21.38 6.79
N PHE A 72 7.14 20.89 7.50
CA PHE A 72 6.96 19.46 7.71
C PHE A 72 6.60 18.74 6.42
N VAL A 73 5.67 19.27 5.62
CA VAL A 73 5.35 18.71 4.29
C VAL A 73 6.57 18.73 3.37
N ASP A 74 7.32 19.83 3.36
CA ASP A 74 8.55 19.97 2.57
C ASP A 74 9.59 18.91 2.98
N PHE A 75 9.74 18.66 4.28
CA PHE A 75 10.61 17.59 4.80
C PHE A 75 10.12 16.19 4.39
N VAL A 76 8.83 15.88 4.58
CA VAL A 76 8.26 14.57 4.21
C VAL A 76 8.48 14.28 2.72
N LEU A 77 8.38 15.31 1.87
CA LEU A 77 8.58 15.20 0.42
C LEU A 77 10.04 15.43 -0.02
N SER A 78 10.97 15.71 0.90
CA SER A 78 12.39 15.91 0.57
C SER A 78 13.08 14.58 0.23
N ALA A 79 14.31 14.63 -0.28
CA ALA A 79 15.09 13.41 -0.51
C ALA A 79 15.34 12.66 0.81
N GLU A 80 15.64 13.39 1.88
CA GLU A 80 15.89 12.84 3.21
C GLU A 80 14.61 12.22 3.80
N GLY A 81 13.46 12.90 3.70
CA GLY A 81 12.19 12.35 4.16
C GLY A 81 11.79 11.09 3.41
N GLN A 82 11.99 11.08 2.09
CA GLN A 82 11.70 9.91 1.26
C GLN A 82 12.70 8.78 1.45
N GLN A 83 13.93 9.07 1.89
CA GLN A 83 14.87 8.02 2.31
C GLN A 83 14.33 7.29 3.55
N LEU A 84 13.74 8.01 4.51
CA LEU A 84 13.08 7.40 5.67
C LEU A 84 11.85 6.56 5.27
N VAL A 85 11.16 6.92 4.19
CA VAL A 85 10.05 6.13 3.62
C VAL A 85 10.57 4.79 3.08
N VAL A 86 11.69 4.82 2.34
CA VAL A 86 12.37 3.61 1.84
C VAL A 86 12.85 2.72 2.99
N GLU A 87 13.47 3.29 4.02
CA GLU A 87 13.94 2.54 5.20
C GLU A 87 12.80 1.85 5.96
N GLN A 88 11.59 2.40 5.92
CA GLN A 88 10.40 1.78 6.50
C GLN A 88 9.78 0.68 5.63
N GLY A 89 10.29 0.50 4.40
CA GLY A 89 9.85 -0.52 3.45
C GLY A 89 8.77 -0.05 2.47
N TYR A 90 8.56 1.25 2.31
CA TYR A 90 7.58 1.82 1.39
C TYR A 90 8.24 2.32 0.10
N LEU A 91 7.50 2.24 -1.00
CA LEU A 91 7.93 2.88 -2.25
C LEU A 91 7.91 4.40 -2.10
N PRO A 92 9.00 5.11 -2.45
CA PRO A 92 9.05 6.56 -2.31
C PRO A 92 8.17 7.25 -3.35
N ALA A 93 7.55 8.37 -2.96
CA ALA A 93 6.81 9.25 -3.85
C ALA A 93 7.73 9.98 -4.84
N ARG A 94 8.99 10.21 -4.47
CA ARG A 94 9.99 10.86 -5.34
C ARG A 94 10.50 9.90 -6.42
N ASN A 95 10.75 10.46 -7.60
CA ASN A 95 11.46 9.79 -8.68
C ASN A 95 12.96 9.68 -8.37
N ASN A 96 13.66 8.81 -9.10
CA ASN A 96 15.12 8.60 -9.00
C ASN A 96 15.59 8.17 -7.60
N MET A 97 14.76 7.40 -6.91
CA MET A 97 15.11 6.73 -5.66
C MET A 97 14.88 5.24 -5.83
N ASP A 98 15.76 4.43 -5.25
CA ASP A 98 15.65 2.98 -5.32
C ASP A 98 14.40 2.48 -4.58
N SER A 99 13.84 1.38 -5.07
CA SER A 99 12.81 0.64 -4.35
C SER A 99 13.37 0.10 -3.03
N PRO A 100 12.54 -0.01 -1.97
CA PRO A 100 12.96 -0.65 -0.73
C PRO A 100 13.34 -2.11 -0.94
N VAL A 101 14.16 -2.64 -0.01
CA VAL A 101 14.63 -4.03 -0.06
C VAL A 101 13.46 -5.01 -0.15
N GLY A 102 13.55 -5.95 -1.09
CA GLY A 102 12.53 -6.97 -1.34
C GLY A 102 11.47 -6.59 -2.37
N PHE A 103 11.47 -5.34 -2.86
CA PHE A 103 10.64 -4.92 -3.97
C PHE A 103 11.40 -5.05 -5.31
N PRO A 104 10.69 -5.30 -6.41
CA PRO A 104 11.26 -5.10 -7.74
C PRO A 104 11.54 -3.61 -8.00
N PRO A 105 12.35 -3.30 -9.03
CA PRO A 105 12.45 -1.94 -9.55
C PRO A 105 11.06 -1.35 -9.87
N ARG A 106 10.86 -0.07 -9.56
CA ARG A 106 9.55 0.60 -9.70
C ARG A 106 8.98 0.52 -11.11
N ASP A 107 9.83 0.57 -12.13
CA ASP A 107 9.43 0.47 -13.55
C ASP A 107 8.99 -0.94 -13.99
N GLN A 108 9.22 -1.96 -13.15
CA GLN A 108 8.72 -3.31 -13.34
C GLN A 108 7.38 -3.55 -12.63
N ILE A 109 6.91 -2.61 -11.81
CA ILE A 109 5.60 -2.70 -11.14
C ILE A 109 4.54 -2.15 -12.09
N LYS A 110 3.80 -3.07 -12.72
CA LYS A 110 2.68 -2.71 -13.58
C LYS A 110 1.48 -2.28 -12.74
N LEU A 111 1.10 -1.02 -12.85
CA LEU A 111 -0.11 -0.50 -12.20
C LEU A 111 -1.35 -0.75 -13.07
N LEU A 112 -2.43 -1.19 -12.43
CA LEU A 112 -3.75 -1.17 -13.03
C LEU A 112 -4.19 0.28 -13.29
N PRO A 113 -4.99 0.56 -14.34
CA PRO A 113 -5.53 1.89 -14.56
C PRO A 113 -6.31 2.39 -13.34
N PHE A 114 -6.03 3.62 -12.93
CA PHE A 114 -6.66 4.24 -11.76
C PHE A 114 -7.15 5.64 -12.10
N ASP A 115 -8.41 5.92 -11.78
CA ASP A 115 -9.03 7.25 -11.86
C ASP A 115 -9.60 7.59 -10.50
N ALA A 116 -8.92 8.49 -9.77
CA ALA A 116 -9.29 8.85 -8.41
C ALA A 116 -10.69 9.49 -8.32
N ALA A 117 -11.09 10.28 -9.32
CA ALA A 117 -12.38 10.95 -9.32
C ALA A 117 -13.51 9.94 -9.51
N LYS A 118 -13.35 9.03 -10.49
CA LYS A 118 -14.30 7.95 -10.73
C LYS A 118 -14.37 6.97 -9.57
N SER A 119 -13.24 6.60 -8.98
CA SER A 119 -13.21 5.74 -7.79
C SER A 119 -13.91 6.37 -6.60
N LEU A 120 -13.85 7.69 -6.44
CA LEU A 120 -14.59 8.39 -5.39
C LEU A 120 -16.10 8.43 -5.68
N GLU A 121 -16.48 8.71 -6.93
CA GLU A 121 -17.89 8.71 -7.36
C GLU A 121 -18.55 7.34 -7.16
N ASN A 122 -17.84 6.26 -7.50
CA ASN A 122 -18.36 4.89 -7.46
C ASN A 122 -18.19 4.19 -6.10
N ALA A 123 -17.56 4.84 -5.11
CA ALA A 123 -17.05 4.17 -3.92
C ALA A 123 -18.08 3.30 -3.18
N GLU A 124 -19.34 3.75 -3.08
CA GLU A 124 -20.40 2.98 -2.41
C GLU A 124 -20.91 1.84 -3.28
N THR A 125 -21.15 2.07 -4.57
CA THR A 125 -21.56 1.02 -5.51
C THR A 125 -20.52 -0.09 -5.64
N ASP A 126 -19.23 0.27 -5.67
CA ASP A 126 -18.14 -0.68 -5.74
C ASP A 126 -18.08 -1.55 -4.45
N LYS A 127 -18.35 -0.95 -3.27
CA LYS A 127 -18.43 -1.71 -2.00
C LYS A 127 -19.64 -2.65 -1.95
N GLU A 128 -20.80 -2.19 -2.40
CA GLU A 128 -22.01 -3.01 -2.48
C GLU A 128 -21.80 -4.20 -3.42
N THR A 129 -21.29 -3.94 -4.62
CA THR A 129 -20.97 -4.98 -5.61
C THR A 129 -19.95 -5.98 -5.04
N PHE A 130 -18.92 -5.50 -4.35
CA PHE A 130 -17.96 -6.37 -3.68
C PHE A 130 -18.64 -7.26 -2.63
N ALA A 131 -19.51 -6.69 -1.79
CA ALA A 131 -20.25 -7.45 -0.79
C ALA A 131 -21.16 -8.52 -1.42
N GLU A 132 -21.81 -8.23 -2.55
CA GLU A 132 -22.63 -9.20 -3.27
C GLU A 132 -21.82 -10.36 -3.87
N ILE A 133 -20.60 -10.12 -4.32
CA ILE A 133 -19.74 -11.15 -4.92
C ILE A 133 -19.12 -12.08 -3.87
N PHE A 134 -18.84 -11.56 -2.66
CA PHE A 134 -18.01 -12.24 -1.66
C PHE A 134 -18.73 -12.60 -0.34
N ASN A 135 -19.99 -12.23 -0.16
CA ASN A 135 -20.87 -12.80 0.87
C ASN A 135 -21.62 -14.04 0.36
#